data_AF-A0A549SCH5-F1
#
_entry.id   AF-A0A549SCH5-F1
#
_cell.length_a   1.000
_cell.length_b   1.000
_cell.length_c   1.000
_cell.angle_alpha   90.00
_cell.angle_beta   90.00
_cell.angle_gamma   90.00
#
_symmetry.space_group_name_H-M   'P 1'
#
loop_
_entity.id
_entity.type
_entity.pdbx_description
1 polymer ?
#
loop_
_entity_poly.entity_id
_entity_poly.type
_entity_poly.pdbx_seq_one_letter_code
_entity_poly.pdbx_strand_id
1 'polypeptide(L)'
;MSAAITFDTLKFVEKLESGGFSHAQAKAAAEAFAEATSQEFTTKADLAALQMELRASEQKLETKIATTAADLKVDILRWLIVTQLALGGFLFAAMKFTR
;
A
#
# COMPACT_ATOMS: atom_id res chain seq x y z
N MET A 1 1.53 3.52 18.72
CA MET A 1 2.40 3.90 19.85
C MET A 1 3.75 3.27 19.56
N SER A 2 4.72 4.06 19.12
CA SER A 2 6.09 3.60 18.90
C SER A 2 6.61 3.02 20.21
N ALA A 3 6.94 1.73 20.21
CA ALA A 3 7.63 1.13 21.34
C ALA A 3 9.04 1.74 21.36
N ALA A 4 9.20 2.84 22.08
CA ALA A 4 10.50 3.41 22.36
C ALA A 4 11.27 2.34 23.15
N ILE A 5 12.24 1.71 22.50
CA ILE A 5 13.17 0.80 23.19
C ILE A 5 13.90 1.68 24.20
N THR A 6 13.57 1.54 25.49
CA THR A 6 14.15 2.35 26.53
C THR A 6 15.58 1.88 26.73
N PHE A 7 16.53 2.61 26.15
CA PHE A 7 17.96 2.33 26.31
C PHE A 7 18.42 2.85 27.68
N ASP A 8 18.83 1.93 28.55
CA ASP A 8 19.36 2.24 29.88
C ASP A 8 20.86 2.58 29.76
N THR A 9 21.12 3.86 29.50
CA THR A 9 22.48 4.40 29.33
C THR A 9 23.37 4.09 30.52
N LEU A 10 22.83 4.10 31.75
CA LEU A 10 23.61 3.85 32.97
C LEU A 10 24.06 2.39 33.04
N LYS A 11 23.16 1.43 32.86
CA LYS A 11 23.54 0.00 32.82
C LYS A 11 24.53 -0.30 31.69
N PHE A 12 24.45 0.42 30.58
CA PHE A 12 25.40 0.26 29.48
C PHE A 12 26.80 0.76 29.84
N VAL A 13 26.89 1.93 30.50
CA VAL A 13 28.16 2.46 31.05
C VAL A 13 28.78 1.47 32.03
N GLU A 14 28.02 1.00 33.01
CA GLU A 14 28.49 0.01 34.02
C GLU A 14 29.01 -1.27 33.35
N LYS A 15 28.34 -1.73 32.29
CA LYS A 15 28.77 -2.91 31.51
C LYS A 15 30.12 -2.67 30.84
N LEU A 16 30.30 -1.52 30.22
CA LEU A 16 31.56 -1.15 29.55
C LEU A 16 32.71 -1.01 30.55
N GLU A 17 32.45 -0.39 31.71
CA GLU A 17 33.41 -0.30 32.81
C GLU A 17 33.82 -1.67 33.33
N SER A 18 32.87 -2.61 33.48
CA SER A 18 33.18 -3.99 33.85
C SER A 18 34.04 -4.72 32.81
N GLY A 19 34.03 -4.25 31.56
CA GLY A 19 34.87 -4.72 30.45
C GLY A 19 36.23 -4.02 30.34
N GLY A 20 36.55 -3.11 31.27
CA GLY A 20 37.84 -2.40 31.32
C GLY A 20 37.86 -1.04 30.62
N PHE A 21 36.71 -0.50 30.21
CA PHE A 21 36.63 0.88 29.70
C PHE A 21 36.74 1.86 30.86
N SER A 22 37.39 3.01 30.64
CA SER A 22 37.31 4.10 31.61
C SER A 22 35.91 4.72 31.60
N HIS A 23 35.50 5.32 32.72
CA HIS A 23 34.20 6.00 32.84
C HIS A 23 33.92 6.98 31.68
N ALA A 24 34.93 7.77 31.29
CA ALA A 24 34.81 8.73 30.20
C ALA A 24 34.56 8.05 28.85
N GLN A 25 35.24 6.93 28.57
CA GLN A 25 35.03 6.16 27.33
C GLN A 25 33.68 5.46 27.34
N ALA A 26 33.30 4.87 28.48
CA ALA A 26 32.03 4.18 28.65
C ALA A 26 30.85 5.15 28.47
N LYS A 27 30.92 6.33 29.08
CA LYS A 27 29.93 7.39 28.93
C LYS A 27 29.83 7.91 27.50
N ALA A 28 30.96 8.21 26.86
CA ALA A 28 30.96 8.68 25.47
C ALA A 28 30.38 7.64 24.50
N ALA A 29 30.69 6.35 24.70
CA ALA A 29 30.13 5.27 23.90
C ALA A 29 28.62 5.10 24.14
N ALA A 30 28.16 5.23 25.39
CA ALA A 30 26.76 5.15 25.75
C ALA A 30 25.93 6.28 25.15
N GLU A 31 26.46 7.51 25.20
CA GLU A 31 25.85 8.70 24.61
C GLU A 31 25.76 8.58 23.07
N ALA A 32 26.86 8.20 22.41
CA ALA A 32 26.88 8.01 20.96
C ALA A 32 25.91 6.90 20.49
N PHE A 33 25.79 5.81 21.26
CA PHE A 33 24.87 4.73 20.94
C PHE A 33 23.41 5.12 21.17
N ALA A 34 23.11 5.85 22.25
CA ALA A 34 21.78 6.38 22.51
C ALA A 34 21.35 7.35 21.41
N GLU A 35 22.26 8.23 20.98
CA GLU A 35 22.01 9.17 19.88
C GLU A 35 21.77 8.45 18.55
N ALA A 36 22.63 7.48 18.19
CA ALA A 36 22.47 6.69 16.97
C ALA A 36 21.18 5.83 16.96
N THR A 37 20.74 5.36 18.13
CA THR A 37 19.52 4.56 18.26
C THR A 37 18.26 5.43 18.37
N SER A 38 18.41 6.71 18.74
CA SER A 38 17.33 7.69 18.78
C SER A 38 16.93 8.23 17.41
N GLN A 39 17.79 8.11 16.40
CA GLN A 39 17.42 8.38 15.02
C GLN A 39 16.42 7.31 14.58
N GLU A 40 15.20 7.75 14.25
CA GLU A 40 14.02 6.92 13.94
C GLU A 40 14.37 5.71 13.07
N PHE A 41 14.46 4.53 13.69
CA PHE A 41 14.28 3.30 12.95
C PHE A 41 12.86 3.34 12.38
N THR A 42 12.71 3.28 11.04
CA THR A 42 11.43 2.89 10.43
C THR A 42 11.01 1.61 11.12
N THR A 43 10.02 1.72 12.00
CA THR A 43 9.75 0.61 12.92
C THR A 43 9.18 -0.52 12.09
N LYS A 44 9.38 -1.77 12.52
CA LYS A 44 8.69 -2.91 11.89
C LYS A 44 7.16 -2.68 11.82
N ALA A 45 6.62 -1.88 12.74
CA ALA A 45 5.22 -1.47 12.73
C ALA A 45 4.88 -0.53 11.57
N ASP A 46 5.74 0.44 11.23
CA ASP A 46 5.54 1.33 10.07
C ASP A 46 5.59 0.54 8.76
N LEU A 47 6.52 -0.41 8.64
CA LEU A 47 6.56 -1.33 7.50
C LEU A 47 5.30 -2.21 7.41
N ALA A 48 4.80 -2.70 8.54
CA ALA A 48 3.56 -3.48 8.57
C ALA A 48 2.34 -2.61 8.18
N ALA A 49 2.29 -1.35 8.63
CA ALA A 49 1.25 -0.41 8.26
C ALA A 49 1.28 -0.11 6.76
N LEU A 50 2.45 0.15 6.18
CA LEU A 50 2.63 0.33 4.74
C LEU A 50 2.22 -0.91 3.94
N GLN A 51 2.56 -2.12 4.41
CA GLN A 51 2.14 -3.36 3.75
C GLN A 51 0.62 -3.53 3.76
N MET A 52 -0.06 -3.17 4.86
CA MET A 52 -1.52 -3.22 4.92
C MET A 52 -2.15 -2.20 3.97
N GLU A 53 -1.65 -0.98 3.94
CA GLU A 53 -2.13 0.07 3.03
C GLU A 53 -1.92 -0.32 1.56
N LEU A 54 -0.77 -0.90 1.24
CA LEU A 54 -0.49 -1.39 -0.11
C LEU A 54 -1.48 -2.48 -0.52
N ARG A 55 -1.71 -3.49 0.32
CA ARG A 55 -2.70 -4.56 0.04
C ARG A 55 -4.12 -4.02 -0.10
N ALA A 56 -4.51 -3.07 0.73
CA ALA A 56 -5.81 -2.43 0.62
C ALA A 56 -5.94 -1.64 -0.71
N SER A 57 -4.87 -0.98 -1.15
CA SER A 57 -4.84 -0.29 -2.43
C SER A 57 -4.94 -1.27 -3.61
N GLU A 58 -4.21 -2.39 -3.58
CA GLU A 58 -4.26 -3.44 -4.60
C GLU A 58 -5.68 -4.01 -4.75
N GLN A 59 -6.32 -4.38 -3.64
CA GLN A 59 -7.71 -4.87 -3.66
C GLN A 59 -8.69 -3.83 -4.21
N LYS A 60 -8.49 -2.55 -3.87
CA LYS A 60 -9.31 -1.46 -4.41
C LYS A 60 -9.11 -1.27 -5.91
N LEU A 61 -7.89 -1.47 -6.41
CA LEU A 61 -7.60 -1.43 -7.85
C LEU A 61 -8.22 -2.63 -8.57
N GLU A 62 -8.07 -3.85 -8.05
CA GLU A 62 -8.66 -5.06 -8.61
C GLU A 62 -10.18 -4.95 -8.74
N THR A 63 -10.84 -4.48 -7.67
CA THR A 63 -12.29 -4.27 -7.66
C THR A 63 -12.71 -3.23 -8.69
N LYS A 64 -12.02 -2.08 -8.76
CA LYS A 64 -12.31 -1.04 -9.78
C LYS A 64 -12.13 -1.55 -11.20
N ILE A 65 -11.09 -2.35 -11.45
CA ILE A 65 -10.86 -2.95 -12.77
C ILE A 65 -11.99 -3.91 -13.12
N ALA A 66 -12.37 -4.79 -12.19
CA ALA A 66 -13.46 -5.74 -12.38
C ALA A 66 -14.80 -5.04 -12.65
N THR A 67 -15.14 -3.98 -11.89
CA THR A 67 -16.37 -3.21 -12.11
C THR A 67 -16.35 -2.49 -13.44
N THR A 68 -15.25 -1.79 -13.77
CA THR A 68 -15.14 -1.07 -15.06
C THR A 68 -15.22 -2.04 -16.24
N ALA A 69 -14.62 -3.23 -16.12
CA ALA A 69 -14.72 -4.27 -17.16
C ALA A 69 -16.15 -4.82 -17.30
N ALA A 70 -16.89 -4.98 -16.21
CA ALA A 70 -18.28 -5.39 -16.23
C ALA A 70 -19.18 -4.32 -16.87
N ASP A 71 -19.00 -3.05 -16.49
CA ASP A 71 -19.74 -1.91 -17.03
C ASP A 71 -19.52 -1.79 -18.55
N LEU A 72 -18.27 -1.88 -19.01
CA LEU A 72 -17.94 -1.87 -20.44
C LEU A 72 -18.59 -3.04 -21.19
N LYS A 73 -18.63 -4.24 -20.60
CA LYS A 73 -19.31 -5.39 -21.23
C LYS A 73 -20.81 -5.12 -21.39
N VAL A 74 -21.46 -4.56 -20.37
CA VAL A 74 -22.88 -4.22 -20.43
C VAL A 74 -23.14 -3.14 -21.47
N ASP A 75 -22.33 -2.09 -21.52
CA ASP A 75 -22.47 -1.01 -22.49
C ASP A 75 -22.26 -1.49 -23.93
N ILE A 76 -21.25 -2.34 -24.17
CA ILE A 76 -21.02 -2.96 -25.48
C ILE A 76 -22.23 -3.80 -25.89
N LEU A 77 -22.76 -4.66 -25.01
CA LEU A 77 -23.93 -5.48 -25.31
C LEU A 77 -25.17 -4.61 -25.58
N ARG A 78 -25.38 -3.56 -24.79
CA ARG A 78 -26.49 -2.62 -24.96
C ARG A 78 -26.44 -1.96 -26.35
N TRP A 79 -25.29 -1.39 -26.73
CA TRP A 79 -25.15 -0.75 -28.04
C TRP A 79 -25.20 -1.75 -29.19
N LEU A 80 -24.65 -2.96 -29.01
CA LEU A 80 -24.77 -4.03 -30.00
C LEU A 80 -26.25 -4.33 -30.29
N ILE A 81 -27.08 -4.52 -29.27
CA ILE A 81 -28.52 -4.79 -29.44
C ILE A 81 -29.21 -3.60 -30.13
N VAL A 82 -28.94 -2.37 -29.70
CA VAL A 82 -29.52 -1.15 -30.31
C VAL A 82 -29.19 -1.08 -31.81
N THR A 83 -27.94 -1.36 -32.18
CA THR A 83 -27.54 -1.33 -33.60
C THR A 83 -28.18 -2.43 -34.42
N GLN A 84 -28.32 -3.65 -33.88
CA GLN A 84 -29.00 -4.75 -34.59
C GLN A 84 -30.49 -4.48 -34.79
N LEU A 85 -31.17 -3.90 -33.79
CA LEU A 85 -32.57 -3.51 -33.94
C LEU A 85 -32.75 -2.40 -34.99
N ALA A 86 -31.84 -1.41 -35.00
CA ALA A 86 -31.84 -0.35 -36.01
C ALA A 86 -31.61 -0.90 -37.42
N LEU A 87 -30.60 -1.75 -37.61
CA LEU A 87 -30.32 -2.41 -38.89
C LEU A 87 -31.48 -3.30 -39.34
N GLY A 88 -32.05 -4.11 -38.43
CA GLY A 88 -33.19 -4.97 -38.72
C GLY A 88 -34.44 -4.19 -39.13
N GLY A 89 -34.75 -3.10 -38.42
CA GLY A 89 -35.85 -2.21 -38.77
C GLY A 89 -35.65 -1.52 -40.12
N PHE A 90 -34.42 -1.08 -40.40
CA PHE A 90 -34.06 -0.49 -41.70
C PHE A 90 -34.25 -1.48 -42.86
N LEU A 91 -33.73 -2.71 -42.73
CA LEU A 91 -33.90 -3.77 -43.73
C LEU A 91 -35.38 -4.12 -43.95
N PHE A 92 -36.17 -4.18 -42.88
CA PHE A 92 -37.60 -4.43 -42.97
C PHE A 92 -38.34 -3.33 -43.76
N ALA A 93 -38.03 -2.06 -43.47
CA ALA A 93 -38.61 -0.93 -44.20
C ALA A 93 -38.21 -0.94 -45.69
N ALA A 94 -36.94 -1.26 -46.00
CA ALA A 94 -36.46 -1.37 -47.38
C ALA A 94 -37.17 -2.48 -48.17
N MET A 95 -37.39 -3.65 -47.54
CA MET A 95 -38.15 -4.75 -48.15
C MET A 95 -39.62 -4.39 -48.43
N LYS A 96 -40.26 -3.63 -47.53
CA LYS A 96 -41.64 -3.15 -47.73
C LYS A 96 -41.73 -2.12 -48.87
N PHE A 97 -40.69 -1.31 -49.08
CA PHE A 97 -40.69 -0.29 -50.14
C PHE A 97 -40.40 -0.86 -51.52
N THR A 98 -39.76 -2.03 -51.61
CA THR A 98 -39.40 -2.70 -52.88
C THR A 98 -40.42 -3.72 -53.35
N ARG A 99 -41.40 -4.10 -52.52
CA ARG A 99 -42.56 -4.94 -52.88
C ARG A 99 -43.82 -4.11 -53.00
#